data_AF-L7LY30-F1
#
_entry.id   AF-L7LY30-F1
#
_cell.length_a   1.000
_cell.length_b   1.000
_cell.length_c   1.000
_cell.angle_alpha   90.00
_cell.angle_beta   90.00
_cell.angle_gamma   90.00
#
_symmetry.space_group_name_H-M   'P 1'
#
loop_
_entity.id
_entity.type
_entity.pdbx_description
1 polymer ?
#
loop_
_entity_poly.entity_id
_entity_poly.type
_entity_poly.pdbx_seq_one_letter_code
_entity_poly.pdbx_strand_id
1 'polypeptide(L)'
;MIKHSKCGWEESSQSLVEFGFLLMDMYNPRAGFGRTGHSTAFDCCQLGQAIILETFIVNRDACGSIMDLVVDRFLSKPCAPTDHYFELLAQMIQTSPQLLVQCQSQMQKLLGHLPNMPCHSTVKLLRASTPLIKASATLRDWLMIVLRKLLFYR
;
A
#
# COMPACT_ATOMS: atom_id res chain seq x y z
N MET A 1 11.64 4.50 -18.63
CA MET A 1 12.50 5.53 -17.99
C MET A 1 13.16 5.00 -16.72
N ILE A 2 12.44 4.32 -15.81
CA ILE A 2 13.00 3.77 -14.54
C ILE A 2 14.06 2.68 -14.77
N LYS A 3 13.99 1.93 -15.89
CA LYS A 3 14.93 0.84 -16.21
C LYS A 3 16.41 1.26 -16.43
N HIS A 4 16.71 2.55 -16.56
CA HIS A 4 18.09 3.06 -16.71
C HIS A 4 18.65 3.71 -15.42
N SER A 5 17.91 3.67 -14.30
CA SER A 5 18.25 4.34 -13.03
C SER A 5 19.21 3.52 -12.14
N LYS A 6 20.48 3.35 -12.54
CA LYS A 6 21.44 2.55 -11.75
C LYS A 6 22.50 3.33 -10.92
N CYS A 7 22.61 4.66 -11.03
CA CYS A 7 23.54 5.44 -10.18
C CYS A 7 23.02 6.84 -9.83
N GLY A 8 23.01 7.19 -8.54
CA GLY A 8 23.08 8.58 -8.04
C GLY A 8 21.78 9.39 -7.95
N TRP A 9 20.59 8.77 -7.86
CA TRP A 9 19.29 9.46 -7.92
C TRP A 9 18.43 9.28 -6.64
N GLU A 10 19.02 9.22 -5.45
CA GLU A 10 18.22 9.09 -4.20
C GLU A 10 17.18 10.22 -4.07
N GLU A 11 17.60 11.47 -4.23
CA GLU A 11 16.71 12.64 -4.17
C GLU A 11 15.63 12.62 -5.26
N SER A 12 15.97 12.12 -6.45
CA SER A 12 15.01 12.02 -7.55
C SER A 12 14.09 10.81 -7.46
N SER A 13 14.46 9.78 -6.68
CA SER A 13 13.58 8.63 -6.42
C SER A 13 12.45 9.02 -5.46
N GLN A 14 12.73 9.89 -4.48
CA GLN A 14 11.74 10.41 -3.56
C GLN A 14 10.69 11.27 -4.27
N SER A 15 11.10 12.20 -5.15
CA SER A 15 10.16 13.01 -5.93
C SER A 15 9.34 12.18 -6.91
N LEU A 16 9.90 11.10 -7.46
CA LEU A 16 9.17 10.16 -8.32
C LEU A 16 8.08 9.40 -7.54
N VAL A 17 8.39 8.97 -6.30
CA VAL A 17 7.42 8.34 -5.40
C VAL A 17 6.29 9.31 -5.05
N GLU A 18 6.63 10.53 -4.66
CA GLU A 18 5.65 11.59 -4.36
C GLU A 18 4.75 11.89 -5.56
N PHE A 19 5.32 11.95 -6.76
CA PHE A 19 4.56 12.11 -8.00
C PHE A 19 3.63 10.91 -8.26
N GLY A 20 4.09 9.68 -8.01
CA GLY A 20 3.27 8.48 -8.12
C GLY A 20 2.05 8.52 -7.19
N PHE A 21 2.25 8.89 -5.93
CA PHE A 21 1.15 9.07 -4.97
C PHE A 21 0.21 10.20 -5.37
N LEU A 22 0.75 11.33 -5.86
CA LEU A 22 -0.06 12.44 -6.36
C LEU A 22 -0.98 12.00 -7.50
N LEU A 23 -0.47 11.21 -8.46
CA LEU A 23 -1.29 10.66 -9.54
C LEU A 23 -2.41 9.75 -9.00
N MET A 24 -2.10 8.87 -8.06
CA MET A 24 -3.10 7.97 -7.47
C MET A 24 -4.17 8.73 -6.67
N ASP A 25 -3.77 9.76 -5.91
CA ASP A 25 -4.67 10.61 -5.14
C ASP A 25 -5.61 11.42 -6.05
N MET A 26 -5.05 12.05 -7.09
CA MET A 26 -5.81 12.93 -7.99
C MET A 26 -6.73 12.16 -8.93
N TYR A 27 -6.30 10.98 -9.39
CA TYR A 27 -7.00 10.19 -10.40
C TYR A 27 -7.62 8.92 -9.85
N ASN A 28 -8.03 8.96 -8.58
CA ASN A 28 -8.76 7.86 -7.96
C ASN A 28 -9.93 7.41 -8.87
N PRO A 29 -10.01 6.12 -9.25
CA PRO A 29 -11.15 5.56 -9.96
C PRO A 29 -12.40 5.65 -9.08
N ARG A 30 -13.03 6.82 -9.04
CA ARG A 30 -14.40 6.97 -8.55
C ARG A 30 -15.26 6.24 -9.56
N ALA A 31 -15.98 5.23 -9.10
CA ALA A 31 -17.10 4.66 -9.84
C ALA A 31 -18.16 5.76 -10.01
N GLY A 32 -17.99 6.60 -11.03
CA GLY A 32 -19.03 7.48 -11.50
C GLY A 32 -20.16 6.60 -11.99
N PHE A 33 -21.34 6.76 -11.40
CA PHE A 33 -22.55 6.04 -11.78
C PHE A 33 -22.73 6.13 -13.30
N GLY A 34 -22.59 5.00 -14.01
CA GLY A 34 -22.81 4.89 -15.45
C GLY A 34 -21.64 5.14 -16.40
N ARG A 35 -20.38 5.32 -15.93
CA ARG A 35 -19.22 5.46 -16.85
C ARG A 35 -18.38 4.17 -16.89
N THR A 36 -18.73 3.26 -17.80
CA THR A 36 -18.02 2.00 -18.06
C THR A 36 -16.99 2.15 -19.19
N GLY A 37 -16.05 3.09 -19.07
CA GLY A 37 -15.00 3.30 -20.07
C GLY A 37 -13.63 3.47 -19.43
N HIS A 38 -12.60 2.87 -20.05
CA HIS A 38 -11.20 3.22 -19.80
C HIS A 38 -11.06 4.74 -19.96
N SER A 39 -10.81 5.41 -18.84
CA SER A 39 -10.66 6.87 -18.81
C SER A 39 -9.19 7.21 -18.64
N THR A 40 -8.76 8.35 -19.15
CA THR A 40 -7.41 8.88 -18.90
C THR A 40 -7.09 8.94 -17.40
N ALA A 41 -8.11 9.13 -16.54
CA ALA A 41 -7.92 9.07 -15.09
C ALA A 41 -7.51 7.66 -14.60
N PHE A 42 -8.11 6.60 -15.13
CA PHE A 42 -7.69 5.24 -14.83
C PHE A 42 -6.23 5.00 -15.23
N ASP A 43 -5.84 5.43 -16.44
CA ASP A 43 -4.48 5.26 -16.94
C ASP A 43 -3.47 6.06 -16.10
N CYS A 44 -3.82 7.27 -15.66
CA CYS A 44 -2.99 8.08 -14.76
C CYS A 44 -2.83 7.43 -13.38
N CYS A 45 -3.91 6.85 -12.81
CA CYS A 45 -3.84 6.13 -11.55
C CYS A 45 -2.94 4.89 -11.66
N GLN A 46 -3.11 4.12 -12.73
CA GLN A 46 -2.29 2.94 -13.01
C GLN A 46 -0.82 3.30 -13.24
N LEU A 47 -0.54 4.42 -13.91
CA LEU A 47 0.81 4.95 -14.06
C LEU A 47 1.42 5.30 -12.70
N GLY A 48 0.67 5.96 -11.82
CA GLY A 48 1.11 6.25 -10.45
C GLY A 48 1.48 4.99 -9.68
N GLN A 49 0.63 3.96 -9.76
CA GLN A 49 0.88 2.66 -9.14
C GLN A 49 2.14 1.99 -9.70
N ALA A 50 2.34 2.00 -11.03
CA ALA A 50 3.51 1.42 -11.67
C ALA A 50 4.80 2.15 -11.28
N ILE A 51 4.76 3.48 -11.18
CA ILE A 51 5.89 4.28 -10.72
C ILE A 51 6.30 3.90 -9.30
N ILE A 52 5.33 3.82 -8.38
CA ILE A 52 5.59 3.44 -6.98
C ILE A 52 6.16 2.03 -6.90
N LEU A 53 5.54 1.07 -7.60
CA LEU A 53 5.95 -0.34 -7.55
C LEU A 53 7.37 -0.54 -8.11
N GLU A 54 7.68 0.05 -9.27
CA GLU A 54 9.02 -0.03 -9.85
C GLU A 54 10.07 0.62 -8.94
N THR A 55 9.76 1.78 -8.34
CA THR A 55 10.68 2.45 -7.41
C THR A 55 10.90 1.63 -6.14
N PHE A 56 9.83 1.03 -5.62
CA PHE A 56 9.89 0.13 -4.46
C PHE A 56 10.80 -1.08 -4.69
N ILE A 57 10.82 -1.61 -5.92
CA ILE A 57 11.65 -2.77 -6.28
C ILE A 57 13.11 -2.36 -6.52
N VAL A 58 13.32 -1.23 -7.19
CA VAL A 58 14.66 -0.77 -7.61
C VAL A 58 15.43 -0.12 -6.46
N ASN A 59 14.77 0.71 -5.65
CA ASN A 59 15.39 1.43 -4.54
C ASN A 59 14.97 0.82 -3.20
N ARG A 60 15.76 -0.14 -2.71
CA ARG A 60 15.46 -0.86 -1.45
C ARG A 60 15.50 0.03 -0.23
N ASP A 61 16.38 1.03 -0.21
CA ASP A 61 16.54 1.95 0.91
C ASP A 61 15.31 2.85 1.07
N ALA A 62 14.54 3.04 -0.01
CA ALA A 62 13.26 3.75 0.00
C ALA A 62 12.04 2.89 0.41
N CYS A 63 12.18 1.56 0.66
CA CYS A 63 11.02 0.71 1.04
C CYS A 63 10.27 1.29 2.26
N GLY A 64 11.02 1.70 3.28
CA GLY A 64 10.45 2.20 4.52
C GLY A 64 9.61 3.46 4.31
N SER A 65 10.17 4.46 3.62
CA SER A 65 9.48 5.73 3.35
C SER A 65 8.29 5.54 2.42
N ILE A 66 8.40 4.70 1.38
CA ILE A 66 7.27 4.35 0.52
C ILE A 66 6.16 3.70 1.35
N MET A 67 6.50 2.77 2.23
CA MET A 67 5.51 2.10 3.09
C MET A 67 4.88 3.06 4.09
N ASP A 68 5.62 4.02 4.64
CA ASP A 68 5.05 5.06 5.49
C ASP A 68 4.00 5.88 4.74
N LEU A 69 4.28 6.27 3.50
CA LEU A 69 3.31 6.96 2.64
C LEU A 69 2.07 6.10 2.33
N VAL A 70 2.25 4.80 2.05
CA VAL A 70 1.13 3.86 1.89
C VAL A 70 0.29 3.85 3.17
N VAL A 71 0.91 3.64 4.33
CA VAL A 71 0.20 3.59 5.61
C VAL A 71 -0.57 4.88 5.85
N ASP A 72 0.05 6.04 5.65
CA ASP A 72 -0.61 7.33 5.88
C ASP A 72 -1.85 7.52 5.00
N ARG A 73 -1.87 7.00 3.76
CA ARG A 73 -3.08 7.00 2.91
C ARG A 73 -4.19 6.08 3.40
N PHE A 74 -3.85 4.97 4.06
CA PHE A 74 -4.84 4.12 4.75
C PHE A 74 -5.37 4.75 6.03
N LEU A 75 -4.55 5.56 6.73
CA LEU A 75 -4.90 6.18 8.01
C LEU A 75 -5.57 7.55 7.86
N SER A 76 -5.39 8.24 6.74
CA SER A 76 -5.99 9.56 6.48
C SER A 76 -7.52 9.43 6.34
N LYS A 77 -8.28 10.10 7.21
CA LYS A 77 -9.77 10.12 7.25
C LYS A 77 -10.29 11.48 6.76
N PRO A 78 -11.45 11.52 6.05
CA PRO A 78 -12.70 10.87 6.49
C PRO A 78 -13.35 9.86 5.51
N CYS A 79 -12.78 9.58 4.34
CA CYS A 79 -13.27 8.52 3.47
C CYS A 79 -12.47 7.23 3.64
N ALA A 80 -13.13 6.09 3.54
CA ALA A 80 -12.46 4.79 3.55
C ALA A 80 -11.35 4.76 2.47
N PRO A 81 -10.23 4.05 2.71
CA PRO A 81 -9.20 3.88 1.70
C PRO A 81 -9.83 3.31 0.43
N THR A 82 -9.36 3.83 -0.70
CA THR A 82 -9.87 3.54 -2.03
C THR A 82 -9.28 2.25 -2.57
N ASP A 83 -10.03 1.56 -3.41
CA ASP A 83 -9.68 0.19 -3.85
C ASP A 83 -8.28 0.09 -4.50
N HIS A 84 -7.83 1.14 -5.18
CA HIS A 84 -6.51 1.19 -5.79
C HIS A 84 -5.34 1.12 -4.78
N TYR A 85 -5.51 1.58 -3.53
CA TYR A 85 -4.46 1.44 -2.50
C TYR A 85 -4.37 0.02 -1.95
N PHE A 86 -5.49 -0.71 -1.90
CA PHE A 86 -5.47 -2.15 -1.59
C PHE A 86 -4.77 -2.93 -2.71
N GLU A 87 -5.00 -2.56 -3.97
CA GLU A 87 -4.35 -3.18 -5.12
C GLU A 87 -2.85 -2.92 -5.13
N LEU A 88 -2.42 -1.67 -4.89
CA LEU A 88 -1.01 -1.33 -4.74
C LEU A 88 -0.34 -2.19 -3.66
N LEU A 89 -0.92 -2.25 -2.45
CA LEU A 89 -0.37 -3.06 -1.37
C LEU A 89 -0.29 -4.55 -1.76
N ALA A 90 -1.33 -5.09 -2.39
CA ALA A 90 -1.33 -6.47 -2.86
C ALA A 90 -0.21 -6.72 -3.88
N GLN A 91 -0.01 -5.82 -4.84
CA GLN A 91 1.06 -5.94 -5.84
C GLN A 91 2.46 -5.80 -5.21
N MET A 92 2.65 -4.90 -4.25
CA MET A 92 3.92 -4.78 -3.52
C MET A 92 4.24 -6.09 -2.77
N ILE A 93 3.25 -6.69 -2.10
CA ILE A 93 3.39 -7.98 -1.40
C ILE A 93 3.69 -9.12 -2.36
N GLN A 94 3.01 -9.18 -3.50
CA GLN A 94 3.21 -10.24 -4.48
C GLN A 94 4.58 -10.14 -5.17
N THR A 95 5.01 -8.92 -5.47
CA THR A 95 6.21 -8.69 -6.28
C THR A 95 7.49 -8.80 -5.44
N SER A 96 7.47 -8.27 -4.21
CA SER A 96 8.67 -8.18 -3.37
C SER A 96 8.37 -8.42 -1.89
N PRO A 97 7.90 -9.63 -1.49
CA PRO A 97 7.53 -9.92 -0.10
C PRO A 97 8.72 -9.76 0.86
N GLN A 98 9.95 -10.01 0.40
CA GLN A 98 11.16 -9.87 1.21
C GLN A 98 11.41 -8.42 1.65
N LEU A 99 11.12 -7.43 0.80
CA LEU A 99 11.23 -6.01 1.16
C LEU A 99 10.18 -5.64 2.20
N LEU A 100 8.97 -6.16 2.08
CA LEU A 100 7.92 -5.90 3.07
C LEU A 100 8.13 -6.60 4.42
N VAL A 101 8.90 -7.69 4.45
CA VAL A 101 9.38 -8.24 5.73
C VAL A 101 10.32 -7.25 6.44
N GLN A 102 11.14 -6.49 5.71
CA GLN A 102 11.98 -5.44 6.29
C GLN A 102 11.13 -4.25 6.78
N CYS A 103 10.04 -3.94 6.07
CA CYS A 103 9.08 -2.90 6.41
C CYS A 103 7.99 -3.40 7.42
N GLN A 104 8.39 -4.25 8.40
CA GLN A 104 7.49 -4.89 9.36
C GLN A 104 6.78 -3.90 10.29
N SER A 105 7.47 -2.86 10.76
CA SER A 105 6.88 -1.86 11.67
C SER A 105 5.74 -1.10 11.00
N GLN A 106 5.89 -0.74 9.71
CA GLN A 106 4.83 -0.13 8.92
C GLN A 106 3.65 -1.08 8.73
N MET A 107 3.90 -2.35 8.42
CA MET A 107 2.83 -3.36 8.31
C MET A 107 2.08 -3.56 9.63
N GLN A 108 2.77 -3.56 10.76
CA GLN A 108 2.14 -3.60 12.08
C GLN A 108 1.34 -2.33 12.37
N LYS A 109 1.85 -1.14 12.02
CA LYS A 109 1.12 0.13 12.15
C LYS A 109 -0.20 0.09 11.35
N LEU A 110 -0.14 -0.37 10.10
CA LEU A 110 -1.31 -0.50 9.23
C LEU A 110 -2.33 -1.50 9.76
N LEU A 111 -1.90 -2.73 10.06
CA LEU A 111 -2.78 -3.78 10.60
C LEU A 111 -3.27 -3.46 12.03
N GLY A 112 -2.54 -2.62 12.77
CA GLY A 112 -2.98 -2.13 14.07
C GLY A 112 -4.20 -1.22 13.98
N HIS A 113 -4.47 -0.64 12.81
CA HIS A 113 -5.62 0.23 12.57
C HIS A 113 -6.90 -0.51 12.19
N LEU A 114 -6.86 -1.85 12.05
CA LEU A 114 -8.05 -2.67 11.76
C LEU A 114 -9.31 -2.36 12.60
N PRO A 115 -9.22 -2.05 13.92
CA PRO A 115 -10.41 -1.73 14.73
C PRO A 115 -11.15 -0.47 14.28
N ASN A 116 -10.42 0.44 13.65
CA ASN A 116 -10.90 1.76 13.26
C ASN A 116 -11.33 1.83 11.78
N MET A 117 -11.21 0.72 11.06
CA MET A 117 -11.56 0.59 9.65
C MET A 117 -12.94 -0.04 9.47
N PRO A 118 -13.70 0.34 8.41
CA PRO A 118 -14.93 -0.35 8.05
C PRO A 118 -14.68 -1.85 7.79
N CYS A 119 -15.63 -2.71 8.17
CA CYS A 119 -15.49 -4.17 8.06
C CYS A 119 -15.06 -4.65 6.66
N HIS A 120 -15.65 -4.10 5.60
CA HIS A 120 -15.25 -4.41 4.22
C HIS A 120 -13.78 -4.07 3.92
N SER A 121 -13.30 -2.91 4.38
CA SER A 121 -11.91 -2.48 4.23
C SER A 121 -10.95 -3.35 5.06
N THR A 122 -11.35 -3.73 6.28
CA THR A 122 -10.61 -4.68 7.13
C THR A 122 -10.43 -6.03 6.43
N VAL A 123 -11.50 -6.59 5.85
CA VAL A 123 -11.43 -7.86 5.12
C VAL A 123 -10.52 -7.75 3.90
N LYS A 124 -10.63 -6.66 3.11
CA LYS A 124 -9.75 -6.41 1.96
C LYS A 124 -8.28 -6.31 2.38
N LEU A 125 -7.98 -5.57 3.45
CA LEU A 125 -6.61 -5.40 3.97
C LEU A 125 -6.02 -6.76 4.39
N LEU A 126 -6.78 -7.55 5.15
CA LEU A 126 -6.34 -8.87 5.61
C LEU A 126 -6.11 -9.83 4.43
N ARG A 127 -6.98 -9.80 3.41
CA ARG A 127 -6.80 -10.60 2.19
C ARG A 127 -5.54 -10.20 1.43
N ALA A 128 -5.34 -8.92 1.17
CA ALA A 128 -4.13 -8.41 0.52
C ALA A 128 -2.86 -8.78 1.31
N SER A 129 -2.93 -8.71 2.65
CA SER A 129 -1.82 -8.99 3.56
C SER A 129 -1.54 -10.48 3.79
N THR A 130 -2.45 -11.38 3.37
CA THR A 130 -2.38 -12.82 3.68
C THR A 130 -1.06 -13.47 3.24
N PRO A 131 -0.50 -13.22 2.04
CA PRO A 131 0.77 -13.83 1.64
C PRO A 131 1.91 -13.43 2.58
N LEU A 132 1.97 -12.16 2.98
CA LEU A 132 3.01 -11.66 3.89
C LEU A 132 2.85 -12.22 5.31
N ILE A 133 1.61 -12.29 5.81
CA ILE A 133 1.30 -12.89 7.11
C ILE A 133 1.72 -14.37 7.14
N LYS A 134 1.52 -15.11 6.05
CA LYS A 134 1.97 -16.51 5.96
C LYS A 134 3.50 -16.63 5.95
N ALA A 135 4.20 -15.69 5.31
CA ALA A 135 5.64 -15.70 5.18
C ALA A 135 6.38 -15.25 6.46
N SER A 136 5.80 -14.34 7.26
CA SER A 136 6.43 -13.80 8.48
C SER A 136 5.76 -14.35 9.74
N ALA A 137 6.45 -15.25 10.44
CA ALA A 137 5.99 -15.79 11.73
C ALA A 137 5.78 -14.67 12.76
N THR A 138 6.72 -13.72 12.83
CA THR A 138 6.65 -12.57 13.73
C THR A 138 5.39 -11.72 13.49
N LEU A 139 5.08 -11.42 12.21
CA LEU A 139 3.89 -10.63 11.88
C LEU A 139 2.61 -11.39 12.20
N ARG A 140 2.56 -12.69 11.88
CA ARG A 140 1.42 -13.56 12.18
C ARG A 140 1.13 -13.65 13.68
N ASP A 141 2.15 -13.90 14.48
CA ASP A 141 2.00 -14.10 15.92
C ASP A 141 1.59 -12.77 16.59
N TRP A 142 2.18 -11.65 16.16
CA TRP A 142 1.75 -10.31 16.56
C TRP A 142 0.29 -10.04 16.20
N LEU A 143 -0.12 -10.32 14.96
CA LEU A 143 -1.49 -10.10 14.50
C LEU A 143 -2.49 -10.96 15.28
N MET A 144 -2.14 -12.22 15.58
CA MET A 144 -2.95 -13.11 16.40
C MET A 144 -3.19 -12.54 17.79
N ILE A 145 -2.17 -11.94 18.42
CA ILE A 145 -2.31 -11.25 19.70
C ILE A 145 -3.23 -10.04 19.58
N VAL A 146 -3.05 -9.21 18.56
CA VAL A 146 -3.90 -8.04 18.32
C VAL A 146 -5.37 -8.46 18.14
N LEU A 147 -5.64 -9.42 17.25
CA LEU A 147 -7.01 -9.90 17.00
C LEU A 147 -7.66 -10.49 18.25
N ARG A 148 -6.92 -11.24 19.08
CA ARG A 148 -7.43 -11.73 20.37
C ARG A 148 -7.81 -10.59 21.30
N LYS A 149 -7.01 -9.54 21.40
CA LYS A 149 -7.32 -8.37 22.22
C LYS A 149 -8.60 -7.68 21.74
N LEU A 150 -8.80 -7.61 20.43
CA LEU A 150 -10.00 -7.00 19.83
C LEU A 150 -11.29 -7.77 20.10
N LEU A 151 -11.24 -9.09 20.29
CA LEU A 151 -12.41 -9.88 20.70
C LEU A 151 -12.96 -9.45 22.07
N PHE A 152 -12.11 -8.89 22.93
CA PHE A 152 -12.50 -8.40 24.27
C PHE A 152 -12.64 -6.88 24.33
N TYR A 153 -12.41 -6.18 23.21
CA TYR A 153 -12.60 -4.74 23.11
C TYR A 153 -14.11 -4.47 23.03
N ARG A 154 -14.69 -3.98 24.13
CA ARG A 154 -16.09 -3.58 24.26
C ARG A 154 -16.25 -2.09 24.03
#